data_AF-A0ABD6AJ64-F1
#
_entry.id   AF-A0ABD6AJ64-F1
#
_cell.length_a   1.000
_cell.length_b   1.000
_cell.length_c   1.000
_cell.angle_alpha   90.00
_cell.angle_beta   90.00
_cell.angle_gamma   90.00
#
_symmetry.space_group_name_H-M   'P 1'
#
loop_
_entity.id
_entity.type
_entity.pdbx_description
1 polymer ?
#
loop_
_entity_poly.entity_id
_entity_poly.type
_entity_poly.pdbx_seq_one_letter_code
_entity_poly.pdbx_strand_id
1 'polypeptide(L)'
;MPGPLGDATRRRLTDAAAARLADDGYAVAHPETRAEPPAVATRRDDEAPVAVEPLTADDATPTVVASRLAHALDRDRRACFVVADDATAERVRSLLADPPLLADERDGRRTFHAGPDRIPVAGGGYACVRFEGLGEPTFAWRETDTPVGPVPAGPEVDAAAVDEAGRPAVPRLVCEVDGRVVAVLAGVESLREPPAEAFPYAYSRHPDDKRFRVRRGADGAVVESASGFAPMRAAGYVPIPMPIVPEHVLGPAFAPERGETAGSGDALDGEPDLDDAWDLIRVDDGGETPGGVDPA
;
A
#
# COMPACT_ATOMS: atom_id res chain seq x y z
N MET A 1 5.34 8.86 -14.73
CA MET A 1 6.57 8.81 -15.54
C MET A 1 7.62 9.58 -14.77
N PRO A 2 8.61 8.91 -14.16
CA PRO A 2 9.71 9.63 -13.54
C PRO A 2 10.41 10.52 -14.56
N GLY A 3 10.87 11.70 -14.14
CA GLY A 3 11.68 12.55 -15.00
C GLY A 3 13.05 11.91 -15.30
N PRO A 4 13.75 12.34 -16.37
CA PRO A 4 15.05 11.78 -16.78
C PRO A 4 16.13 11.84 -15.69
N LEU A 5 16.04 12.80 -14.76
CA LEU A 5 16.92 12.90 -13.59
C LEU A 5 16.68 11.75 -12.58
N GLY A 6 15.43 11.27 -12.46
CA GLY A 6 15.10 10.12 -11.62
C GLY A 6 15.67 8.82 -12.16
N ASP A 7 15.68 8.62 -13.48
CA ASP A 7 16.19 7.39 -14.08
C ASP A 7 17.72 7.27 -13.96
N ALA A 8 18.45 8.39 -14.12
CA ALA A 8 19.89 8.42 -13.89
C ALA A 8 20.23 8.13 -12.42
N THR A 9 19.49 8.74 -11.48
CA THR A 9 19.67 8.51 -10.04
C THR A 9 19.41 7.06 -9.66
N ARG A 10 18.31 6.46 -10.14
CA ARG A 10 17.99 5.05 -9.87
C ARG A 10 19.05 4.10 -10.41
N ARG A 11 19.57 4.37 -11.62
CA ARG A 11 20.67 3.58 -12.19
C ARG A 11 21.91 3.64 -11.31
N ARG A 12 22.33 4.84 -10.90
CA ARG A 12 23.48 5.02 -10.00
C ARG A 12 23.32 4.25 -8.68
N LEU A 13 22.14 4.36 -8.05
CA LEU A 13 21.84 3.63 -6.81
C LEU A 13 21.89 2.11 -7.03
N THR A 14 21.31 1.63 -8.13
CA THR A 14 21.36 0.21 -8.51
C THR A 14 22.80 -0.27 -8.67
N ASP A 15 23.61 0.44 -9.44
CA ASP A 15 25.00 0.05 -9.75
C ASP A 15 25.85 0.03 -8.46
N ALA A 16 25.67 1.01 -7.57
CA ALA A 16 26.39 1.07 -6.30
C ALA A 16 25.99 -0.06 -5.35
N ALA A 17 24.69 -0.38 -5.24
CA ALA A 17 24.24 -1.52 -4.43
C ALA A 17 24.69 -2.86 -5.02
N ALA A 18 24.63 -3.01 -6.35
CA ALA A 18 25.12 -4.19 -7.05
C ALA A 18 26.62 -4.41 -6.80
N ALA A 19 27.43 -3.35 -6.87
CA ALA A 19 28.85 -3.43 -6.55
C ALA A 19 29.11 -3.87 -5.11
N ARG A 20 28.41 -3.25 -4.14
CA ARG A 20 28.51 -3.62 -2.72
C ARG A 20 28.12 -5.08 -2.47
N LEU A 21 26.99 -5.52 -3.03
CA LEU A 21 26.53 -6.90 -2.89
C LEU A 21 27.52 -7.88 -3.55
N ALA A 22 28.11 -7.53 -4.69
CA ALA A 22 29.14 -8.35 -5.32
C ALA A 22 30.40 -8.46 -4.45
N ASP A 23 30.83 -7.38 -3.81
CA ASP A 23 31.96 -7.37 -2.86
C ASP A 23 31.66 -8.23 -1.61
N ASP A 24 30.39 -8.25 -1.18
CA ASP A 24 29.89 -9.11 -0.10
C ASP A 24 29.67 -10.58 -0.54
N GLY A 25 30.01 -10.92 -1.80
CA GLY A 25 30.03 -12.29 -2.31
C GLY A 25 28.74 -12.75 -3.01
N TYR A 26 27.79 -11.85 -3.26
CA TYR A 26 26.60 -12.16 -4.04
C TYR A 26 26.89 -12.21 -5.54
N ALA A 27 26.24 -13.12 -6.25
CA ALA A 27 26.13 -13.08 -7.70
C ALA A 27 24.95 -12.17 -8.09
N VAL A 28 25.24 -11.09 -8.81
CA VAL A 28 24.24 -10.08 -9.20
C VAL A 28 23.86 -10.25 -10.67
N ALA A 29 22.55 -10.32 -10.93
CA ALA A 29 21.96 -10.32 -12.26
C ALA A 29 21.18 -9.02 -12.50
N HIS A 30 21.14 -8.56 -13.76
CA HIS A 30 20.36 -7.40 -14.21
C HIS A 30 19.28 -7.87 -15.19
N PRO A 31 18.07 -8.18 -14.71
CA PRO A 31 16.96 -8.57 -15.57
C PRO A 31 16.64 -7.46 -16.59
N GLU A 32 16.40 -7.84 -17.85
CA GLU A 32 16.05 -6.87 -18.91
C GLU A 32 14.55 -6.51 -18.91
N THR A 33 13.73 -7.22 -18.11
CA THR A 33 12.29 -7.03 -18.09
C THR A 33 11.90 -5.96 -17.08
N ARG A 34 10.84 -5.19 -17.39
CA ARG A 34 10.27 -4.22 -16.45
C ARG A 34 9.44 -4.84 -15.33
N ALA A 35 9.24 -6.16 -15.36
CA ALA A 35 8.49 -6.91 -14.35
C ALA A 35 9.40 -7.44 -13.23
N GLU A 36 10.70 -7.12 -13.28
CA GLU A 36 11.70 -7.49 -12.30
C GLU A 36 12.37 -6.22 -11.76
N PRO A 37 12.97 -6.27 -10.55
CA PRO A 37 13.80 -5.18 -10.05
C PRO A 37 15.02 -4.94 -10.95
N PRO A 38 15.60 -3.72 -10.93
CA PRO A 38 16.79 -3.38 -11.71
C PRO A 38 18.01 -4.28 -11.50
N ALA A 39 18.11 -4.92 -10.33
CA ALA A 39 19.08 -5.98 -10.07
C ALA A 39 18.51 -7.01 -9.07
N VAL A 40 18.97 -8.25 -9.20
CA VAL A 40 18.70 -9.35 -8.26
C VAL A 40 20.02 -9.95 -7.83
N ALA A 41 20.27 -10.00 -6.52
CA ALA A 41 21.46 -10.60 -5.95
C ALA A 41 21.13 -11.97 -5.34
N THR A 42 22.01 -12.95 -5.56
CA THR A 42 21.84 -14.33 -5.09
C THR A 42 23.12 -14.82 -4.43
N ARG A 43 23.00 -15.64 -3.39
CA ARG A 43 24.13 -16.27 -2.72
C ARG A 43 23.93 -17.80 -2.72
N ARG A 44 25.03 -18.55 -2.71
CA ARG A 44 25.01 -20.03 -2.85
C ARG A 44 24.52 -20.78 -1.60
N ASP A 45 24.31 -20.09 -0.47
CA ASP A 45 24.12 -20.70 0.85
C ASP A 45 22.65 -20.82 1.27
N ASP A 46 21.74 -21.13 0.33
CA ASP A 46 20.27 -21.22 0.55
C ASP A 46 19.60 -19.96 1.15
N GLU A 47 20.30 -18.82 1.18
CA GLU A 47 19.73 -17.52 1.54
C GLU A 47 18.73 -17.05 0.46
N ALA A 48 17.61 -16.45 0.89
CA ALA A 48 16.64 -15.87 -0.01
C ALA A 48 17.30 -14.81 -0.92
N PRO A 49 17.03 -14.82 -2.25
CA PRO A 49 17.52 -13.79 -3.15
C PRO A 49 17.12 -12.38 -2.70
N VAL A 50 17.92 -11.39 -3.07
CA VAL A 50 17.70 -9.99 -2.73
C VAL A 50 17.30 -9.20 -3.98
N ALA A 51 16.13 -8.58 -3.95
CA ALA A 51 15.67 -7.63 -4.96
C ALA A 51 16.23 -6.24 -4.65
N VAL A 52 17.02 -5.66 -5.56
CA VAL A 52 17.61 -4.32 -5.37
C VAL A 52 16.63 -3.26 -5.84
N GLU A 53 16.13 -2.45 -4.91
CA GLU A 53 15.02 -1.53 -5.10
C GLU A 53 15.46 -0.07 -4.87
N PRO A 54 15.96 0.63 -5.91
CA PRO A 54 16.40 2.02 -5.75
C PRO A 54 15.22 2.97 -5.57
N LEU A 55 15.27 3.80 -4.54
CA LEU A 55 14.26 4.80 -4.23
C LEU A 55 14.87 6.21 -4.26
N THR A 56 14.28 7.07 -5.10
CA THR A 56 14.47 8.52 -4.95
C THR A 56 13.55 9.05 -3.84
N ALA A 57 13.75 10.31 -3.43
CA ALA A 57 12.87 10.97 -2.46
C ALA A 57 11.39 10.96 -2.89
N ASP A 58 11.10 11.05 -4.19
CA ASP A 58 9.75 10.98 -4.76
C ASP A 58 9.18 9.55 -4.78
N ASP A 59 10.05 8.54 -4.76
CA ASP A 59 9.64 7.12 -4.77
C ASP A 59 9.39 6.60 -3.35
N ALA A 60 9.91 7.23 -2.30
CA ALA A 60 9.71 6.83 -0.91
C ALA A 60 8.28 7.15 -0.41
N THR A 61 7.30 6.52 -1.04
CA THR A 61 5.87 6.64 -0.73
C THR A 61 5.34 5.28 -0.25
N PRO A 62 4.27 5.26 0.57
CA PRO A 62 3.66 4.01 1.05
C PRO A 62 3.36 3.04 -0.08
N THR A 63 2.75 3.53 -1.17
CA THR A 63 2.38 2.72 -2.34
C THR A 63 3.58 2.04 -2.99
N VAL A 64 4.67 2.79 -3.22
CA VAL A 64 5.84 2.26 -3.94
C VAL A 64 6.61 1.28 -3.05
N VAL A 65 6.80 1.61 -1.78
CA VAL A 65 7.47 0.73 -0.80
C VAL A 65 6.68 -0.57 -0.63
N ALA A 66 5.37 -0.48 -0.38
CA ALA A 66 4.50 -1.65 -0.25
C ALA A 66 4.49 -2.52 -1.52
N SER A 67 4.38 -1.90 -2.70
CA SER A 67 4.37 -2.62 -3.97
C SER A 67 5.67 -3.37 -4.23
N ARG A 68 6.82 -2.77 -3.92
CA ARG A 68 8.13 -3.39 -4.15
C ARG A 68 8.41 -4.51 -3.15
N LEU A 69 8.04 -4.29 -1.88
CA LEU A 69 8.14 -5.33 -0.86
C LEU A 69 7.24 -6.52 -1.18
N ALA A 70 5.97 -6.28 -1.47
CA ALA A 70 5.03 -7.33 -1.86
C ALA A 70 5.51 -8.11 -3.10
N HIS A 71 6.07 -7.41 -4.10
CA HIS A 71 6.62 -8.04 -5.29
C HIS A 71 7.85 -8.91 -4.99
N ALA A 72 8.72 -8.48 -4.07
CA ALA A 72 9.85 -9.30 -3.62
C ALA A 72 9.36 -10.57 -2.91
N LEU A 73 8.42 -10.42 -1.97
CA LEU A 73 7.84 -11.51 -1.21
C LEU A 73 7.11 -12.54 -2.09
N ASP A 74 6.31 -12.09 -3.07
CA ASP A 74 5.63 -12.97 -4.06
C ASP A 74 6.61 -13.81 -4.90
N ARG A 75 7.90 -13.44 -4.90
CA ARG A 75 8.97 -14.13 -5.63
C ARG A 75 9.96 -14.83 -4.70
N ASP A 76 9.60 -15.01 -3.43
CA ASP A 76 10.44 -15.59 -2.38
C ASP A 76 11.78 -14.85 -2.21
N ARG A 77 11.73 -13.51 -2.23
CA ARG A 77 12.90 -12.63 -2.12
C ARG A 77 12.76 -11.65 -0.97
N ARG A 78 13.91 -11.19 -0.47
CA ARG A 78 14.02 -10.02 0.40
C ARG A 78 14.11 -8.75 -0.45
N ALA A 79 13.53 -7.64 0.01
CA ALA A 79 13.66 -6.35 -0.65
C ALA A 79 14.84 -5.54 -0.07
N CYS A 80 15.81 -5.14 -0.87
CA CYS A 80 16.87 -4.22 -0.45
C CYS A 80 16.59 -2.83 -1.01
N PHE A 81 16.08 -1.93 -0.16
CA PHE A 81 15.81 -0.55 -0.54
C PHE A 81 17.10 0.26 -0.57
N VAL A 82 17.38 0.91 -1.70
CA VAL A 82 18.63 1.66 -1.89
C VAL A 82 18.32 3.15 -2.04
N VAL A 83 18.91 3.97 -1.18
CA VAL A 83 18.62 5.41 -1.08
C VAL A 83 19.90 6.26 -1.08
N ALA A 84 19.79 7.53 -1.45
CA ALA A 84 20.93 8.45 -1.49
C ALA A 84 21.17 9.20 -0.16
N ASP A 85 20.12 9.40 0.63
CA ASP A 85 20.13 10.33 1.77
C ASP A 85 19.37 9.80 2.99
N ASP A 86 19.68 10.38 4.16
CA ASP A 86 19.08 9.97 5.44
C ASP A 86 17.59 10.27 5.54
N ALA A 87 17.09 11.33 4.89
CA ALA A 87 15.68 11.69 5.00
C ALA A 87 14.81 10.66 4.26
N THR A 88 15.27 10.20 3.09
CA THR A 88 14.66 9.11 2.35
C THR A 88 14.79 7.78 3.12
N ALA A 89 15.96 7.51 3.70
CA ALA A 89 16.17 6.31 4.52
C ALA A 89 15.21 6.25 5.71
N GLU A 90 15.11 7.33 6.47
CA GLU A 90 14.24 7.44 7.63
C GLU A 90 12.78 7.31 7.26
N ARG A 91 12.37 7.86 6.11
CA ARG A 91 11.01 7.69 5.61
C ARG A 91 10.69 6.22 5.31
N VAL A 92 11.61 5.48 4.67
CA VAL A 92 11.40 4.05 4.39
C VAL A 92 11.34 3.25 5.69
N ARG A 93 12.25 3.51 6.64
CA ARG A 93 12.22 2.88 7.97
C ARG A 93 10.90 3.16 8.69
N SER A 94 10.45 4.41 8.70
CA SER A 94 9.17 4.78 9.33
C SER A 94 7.96 4.10 8.70
N LEU A 95 8.00 3.80 7.39
CA LEU A 95 6.91 3.08 6.71
C LEU A 95 6.92 1.58 7.01
N LEU A 96 8.07 1.01 7.39
CA LEU A 96 8.24 -0.42 7.63
C LEU A 96 8.42 -0.76 9.11
N ALA A 97 8.45 0.25 9.99
CA ALA A 97 8.45 0.06 11.43
C ALA A 97 7.16 -0.64 11.86
N ASP A 98 7.25 -1.52 12.85
CA ASP A 98 6.10 -2.21 13.43
C ASP A 98 5.12 -1.21 14.09
N PRO A 99 3.83 -1.22 13.71
CA PRO A 99 3.17 -2.00 12.65
C PRO A 99 3.41 -1.45 11.23
N PRO A 100 3.81 -2.29 10.25
CA PRO A 100 4.23 -1.81 8.94
C PRO A 100 3.10 -1.22 8.11
N LEU A 101 3.44 -0.23 7.29
CA LEU A 101 2.58 0.39 6.28
C LEU A 101 1.30 1.04 6.84
N LEU A 102 1.24 1.28 8.15
CA LEU A 102 0.19 2.08 8.76
C LEU A 102 0.58 3.56 8.80
N ALA A 103 -0.42 4.41 8.64
CA ALA A 103 -0.25 5.85 8.79
C ALA A 103 -0.16 6.25 10.27
N ASP A 104 -0.88 5.52 11.13
CA ASP A 104 -0.88 5.68 12.59
C ASP A 104 -1.53 4.45 13.23
N GLU A 105 -1.22 4.20 14.49
CA GLU A 105 -1.98 3.27 15.33
C GLU A 105 -2.15 3.84 16.73
N ARG A 106 -3.39 3.80 17.23
CA ARG A 106 -3.70 4.25 18.58
C ARG A 106 -4.73 3.34 19.23
N ASP A 107 -4.45 2.91 20.46
CA ASP A 107 -5.34 2.06 21.27
C ASP A 107 -5.79 0.79 20.51
N GLY A 108 -4.88 0.20 19.70
CA GLY A 108 -5.16 -0.96 18.86
C GLY A 108 -6.08 -0.67 17.67
N ARG A 109 -6.18 0.58 17.22
CA ARG A 109 -6.96 0.99 16.05
C ARG A 109 -6.05 1.62 15.00
N ARG A 110 -6.11 1.05 13.81
CA ARG A 110 -5.22 1.39 12.70
C ARG A 110 -5.77 2.55 11.88
N THR A 111 -4.88 3.42 11.43
CA THR A 111 -5.12 4.40 10.36
C THR A 111 -4.29 4.00 9.16
N PHE A 112 -4.90 3.95 7.98
CA PHE A 112 -4.27 3.42 6.78
C PHE A 112 -3.88 4.52 5.81
N HIS A 113 -2.78 4.31 5.08
CA HIS A 113 -2.46 5.12 3.91
C HIS A 113 -3.48 4.87 2.78
N ALA A 114 -3.83 5.92 2.04
CA ALA A 114 -4.58 5.75 0.79
C ALA A 114 -3.70 5.04 -0.25
N GLY A 115 -4.22 3.97 -0.84
CA GLY A 115 -3.56 3.20 -1.89
C GLY A 115 -3.87 3.70 -3.30
N PRO A 116 -3.20 3.13 -4.31
CA PRO A 116 -3.40 3.50 -5.72
C PRO A 116 -4.67 2.89 -6.32
N ASP A 117 -5.16 1.81 -5.70
CA ASP A 117 -6.26 1.02 -6.23
C ASP A 117 -7.61 1.65 -5.93
N ARG A 118 -8.61 1.17 -6.65
CA ARG A 118 -9.98 1.63 -6.52
C ARG A 118 -10.79 0.49 -5.92
N ILE A 119 -11.71 0.85 -5.04
CA ILE A 119 -12.54 -0.13 -4.34
C ILE A 119 -13.56 -0.72 -5.32
N PRO A 120 -13.48 -2.01 -5.66
CA PRO A 120 -14.53 -2.66 -6.44
C PRO A 120 -15.82 -2.68 -5.60
N VAL A 121 -16.98 -2.62 -6.25
CA VAL A 121 -18.27 -2.79 -5.54
C VAL A 121 -19.06 -3.95 -6.13
N ALA A 122 -19.86 -4.60 -5.29
CA ALA A 122 -20.80 -5.62 -5.73
C ALA A 122 -21.72 -5.06 -6.83
N GLY A 123 -21.98 -5.87 -7.87
CA GLY A 123 -22.67 -5.41 -9.08
C GLY A 123 -21.77 -4.67 -10.07
N GLY A 124 -20.46 -4.59 -9.79
CA GLY A 124 -19.42 -4.18 -10.72
C GLY A 124 -19.16 -2.67 -10.78
N GLY A 125 -17.95 -2.30 -11.17
CA GLY A 125 -17.47 -0.93 -11.13
C GLY A 125 -16.70 -0.64 -9.85
N TYR A 126 -16.54 0.65 -9.54
CA TYR A 126 -15.72 1.11 -8.43
C TYR A 126 -16.39 2.22 -7.64
N ALA A 127 -16.12 2.30 -6.34
CA ALA A 127 -16.67 3.34 -5.48
C ALA A 127 -16.19 4.75 -5.88
N CYS A 128 -17.08 5.73 -5.76
CA CYS A 128 -16.76 7.14 -5.88
C CYS A 128 -17.61 7.99 -4.91
N VAL A 129 -17.17 9.22 -4.70
CA VAL A 129 -17.92 10.24 -3.97
C VAL A 129 -18.24 11.41 -4.87
N ARG A 130 -19.28 12.17 -4.51
CA ARG A 130 -19.47 13.51 -5.04
C ARG A 130 -18.79 14.52 -4.11
N PHE A 131 -17.82 15.24 -4.64
CA PHE A 131 -17.05 16.26 -3.97
C PHE A 131 -17.40 17.64 -4.55
N GLU A 132 -17.81 18.55 -3.67
CA GLU A 132 -18.22 19.92 -4.03
C GLU A 132 -17.22 20.97 -3.54
N GLY A 133 -16.12 20.56 -2.92
CA GLY A 133 -15.05 21.45 -2.46
C GLY A 133 -14.14 21.93 -3.59
N LEU A 134 -13.29 22.90 -3.27
CA LEU A 134 -12.23 23.37 -4.17
C LEU A 134 -11.00 22.46 -4.01
N GLY A 135 -10.40 22.04 -5.13
CA GLY A 135 -9.17 21.23 -5.12
C GLY A 135 -9.44 19.72 -5.14
N GLU A 136 -8.48 18.96 -4.62
CA GLU A 136 -8.57 17.51 -4.51
C GLU A 136 -9.07 17.10 -3.10
N PRO A 137 -10.03 16.17 -2.99
CA PRO A 137 -10.49 15.69 -1.70
C PRO A 137 -9.38 14.94 -0.96
N THR A 138 -9.34 15.10 0.36
CA THR A 138 -8.48 14.31 1.23
C THR A 138 -9.23 13.08 1.71
N PHE A 139 -8.66 11.90 1.52
CA PHE A 139 -9.22 10.63 1.98
C PHE A 139 -8.48 10.15 3.23
N ALA A 140 -9.23 9.72 4.24
CA ALA A 140 -8.69 9.06 5.41
C ALA A 140 -9.42 7.74 5.67
N TRP A 141 -8.66 6.73 6.06
CA TRP A 141 -9.15 5.40 6.38
C TRP A 141 -8.70 5.03 7.78
N ARG A 142 -9.64 4.65 8.64
CA ARG A 142 -9.31 4.27 10.02
C ARG A 142 -10.26 3.24 10.58
N GLU A 143 -9.79 2.52 11.58
CA GLU A 143 -10.58 1.60 12.38
C GLU A 143 -11.30 2.33 13.53
N THR A 144 -12.43 1.77 13.97
CA THR A 144 -13.22 2.23 15.12
C THR A 144 -14.11 1.12 15.66
N ASP A 145 -14.64 1.28 16.87
CA ASP A 145 -15.61 0.34 17.47
C ASP A 145 -17.07 0.72 17.21
N THR A 146 -17.30 1.74 16.40
CA THR A 146 -18.63 2.31 16.16
C THR A 146 -18.97 2.39 14.66
N PRO A 147 -20.23 2.20 14.26
CA PRO A 147 -21.35 1.84 15.11
C PRO A 147 -21.31 0.37 15.51
N VAL A 148 -21.95 0.08 16.65
CA VAL A 148 -22.32 -1.28 17.03
C VAL A 148 -23.55 -1.69 16.22
N GLY A 149 -23.62 -2.95 15.82
CA GLY A 149 -24.70 -3.49 15.01
C GLY A 149 -24.40 -3.50 13.50
N PRO A 150 -25.39 -3.88 12.67
CA PRO A 150 -25.16 -4.16 11.26
C PRO A 150 -24.67 -2.94 10.48
N VAL A 151 -23.58 -3.13 9.75
CA VAL A 151 -23.04 -2.19 8.76
C VAL A 151 -22.86 -2.93 7.43
N PRO A 152 -22.73 -2.22 6.30
CA PRO A 152 -22.35 -2.84 5.03
C PRO A 152 -21.12 -3.73 5.16
N ALA A 153 -21.19 -4.93 4.59
CA ALA A 153 -20.18 -5.95 4.74
C ALA A 153 -19.99 -6.70 3.43
N GLY A 154 -18.75 -7.08 3.15
CA GLY A 154 -18.46 -7.97 2.04
C GLY A 154 -19.01 -9.39 2.28
N PRO A 155 -18.91 -10.27 1.28
CA PRO A 155 -19.24 -11.68 1.48
C PRO A 155 -18.41 -12.26 2.64
N GLU A 156 -19.00 -13.20 3.38
CA GLU A 156 -18.32 -13.95 4.47
C GLU A 156 -18.01 -13.16 5.75
N VAL A 157 -18.39 -11.89 5.84
CA VAL A 157 -18.20 -11.07 7.05
C VAL A 157 -19.51 -10.97 7.85
N ASP A 158 -19.49 -11.43 9.10
CA ASP A 158 -20.60 -11.23 10.04
C ASP A 158 -20.60 -9.79 10.60
N ALA A 159 -21.38 -8.92 9.97
CA ALA A 159 -21.51 -7.52 10.37
C ALA A 159 -22.15 -7.31 11.75
N ALA A 160 -22.87 -8.31 12.28
CA ALA A 160 -23.56 -8.22 13.56
C ALA A 160 -22.75 -8.81 14.72
N ALA A 161 -21.65 -9.52 14.44
CA ALA A 161 -20.80 -10.12 15.45
C ALA A 161 -20.24 -9.07 16.42
N VAL A 162 -20.35 -9.38 17.72
CA VAL A 162 -19.82 -8.57 18.81
C VAL A 162 -18.98 -9.42 19.77
N ASP A 163 -17.99 -8.80 20.41
CA ASP A 163 -17.21 -9.39 21.49
C ASP A 163 -17.98 -9.43 22.83
N GLU A 164 -17.36 -9.97 23.88
CA GLU A 164 -17.97 -10.04 25.23
C GLU A 164 -18.29 -8.65 25.81
N ALA A 165 -17.58 -7.61 25.39
CA ALA A 165 -17.80 -6.23 25.80
C ALA A 165 -18.90 -5.53 24.97
N GLY A 166 -19.52 -6.23 24.01
CA GLY A 166 -20.55 -5.69 23.13
C GLY A 166 -20.02 -4.77 22.03
N ARG A 167 -18.71 -4.76 21.78
CA ARG A 167 -18.07 -4.05 20.66
C ARG A 167 -18.08 -4.93 19.42
N PRO A 168 -17.94 -4.37 18.21
CA PRO A 168 -17.76 -5.18 17.01
C PRO A 168 -16.64 -6.21 17.17
N ALA A 169 -16.90 -7.47 16.79
CA ALA A 169 -15.91 -8.55 16.90
C ALA A 169 -14.63 -8.27 16.07
N VAL A 170 -14.76 -7.46 15.02
CA VAL A 170 -13.66 -6.85 14.29
C VAL A 170 -13.89 -5.33 14.20
N PRO A 171 -12.85 -4.49 14.28
CA PRO A 171 -13.01 -3.04 14.17
C PRO A 171 -13.72 -2.66 12.86
N ARG A 172 -14.62 -1.67 12.94
CA ARG A 172 -15.26 -1.08 11.75
C ARG A 172 -14.25 -0.27 10.98
N LEU A 173 -14.26 -0.39 9.66
CA LEU A 173 -13.43 0.42 8.79
C LEU A 173 -14.23 1.62 8.30
N VAL A 174 -13.73 2.82 8.56
CA VAL A 174 -14.37 4.09 8.20
C VAL A 174 -13.60 4.77 7.09
N CYS A 175 -14.31 5.20 6.05
CA CYS A 175 -13.80 6.12 5.04
C CYS A 175 -14.29 7.53 5.35
N GLU A 176 -13.36 8.48 5.45
CA GLU A 176 -13.65 9.90 5.57
C GLU A 176 -13.16 10.65 4.33
N VAL A 177 -13.94 11.67 3.93
CA VAL A 177 -13.58 12.63 2.87
C VAL A 177 -13.67 14.03 3.45
N ASP A 178 -12.53 14.72 3.54
CA ASP A 178 -12.39 16.01 4.23
C ASP A 178 -13.01 15.98 5.65
N GLY A 179 -12.71 14.93 6.41
CA GLY A 179 -13.19 14.72 7.79
C GLY A 179 -14.67 14.34 7.90
N ARG A 180 -15.37 14.09 6.79
CA ARG A 180 -16.77 13.61 6.79
C ARG A 180 -16.81 12.13 6.48
N VAL A 181 -17.45 11.35 7.33
CA VAL A 181 -17.68 9.91 7.10
C VAL A 181 -18.56 9.73 5.86
N VAL A 182 -18.06 8.97 4.88
CA VAL A 182 -18.79 8.63 3.64
C VAL A 182 -19.12 7.16 3.52
N ALA A 183 -18.41 6.28 4.24
CA ALA A 183 -18.65 4.85 4.28
C ALA A 183 -18.20 4.25 5.61
N VAL A 184 -18.90 3.20 6.04
CA VAL A 184 -18.50 2.36 7.17
C VAL A 184 -18.68 0.90 6.75
N LEU A 185 -17.62 0.11 6.89
CA LEU A 185 -17.60 -1.31 6.55
C LEU A 185 -17.40 -2.18 7.79
N ALA A 186 -17.82 -3.44 7.73
CA ALA A 186 -17.63 -4.44 8.79
C ALA A 186 -16.18 -4.96 8.89
N GLY A 187 -15.20 -4.06 8.80
CA GLY A 187 -13.77 -4.37 8.85
C GLY A 187 -13.12 -4.45 7.48
N VAL A 188 -11.79 -4.58 7.47
CA VAL A 188 -10.97 -4.50 6.25
C VAL A 188 -11.31 -5.59 5.22
N GLU A 189 -11.71 -6.80 5.65
CA GLU A 189 -12.11 -7.87 4.72
C GLU A 189 -13.32 -7.50 3.86
N SER A 190 -14.16 -6.58 4.33
CA SER A 190 -15.29 -6.08 3.54
C SER A 190 -14.86 -5.25 2.32
N LEU A 191 -13.58 -4.86 2.19
CA LEU A 191 -13.06 -4.12 1.03
C LEU A 191 -12.93 -4.98 -0.23
N ARG A 192 -12.91 -6.32 -0.13
CA ARG A 192 -12.75 -7.22 -1.29
C ARG A 192 -13.88 -7.03 -2.31
N GLU A 193 -15.11 -6.95 -1.83
CA GLU A 193 -16.29 -6.68 -2.65
C GLU A 193 -17.42 -6.11 -1.76
N PRO A 194 -17.29 -4.85 -1.29
CA PRO A 194 -18.33 -4.20 -0.52
C PRO A 194 -19.60 -4.03 -1.36
N PRO A 195 -20.79 -4.08 -0.73
CA PRO A 195 -22.04 -3.84 -1.44
C PRO A 195 -22.10 -2.38 -1.92
N ALA A 196 -22.77 -2.12 -3.04
CA ALA A 196 -22.73 -0.80 -3.68
C ALA A 196 -23.30 0.31 -2.78
N GLU A 197 -24.28 -0.02 -1.93
CA GLU A 197 -24.88 0.87 -0.94
C GLU A 197 -23.95 1.24 0.23
N ALA A 198 -22.81 0.56 0.37
CA ALA A 198 -21.78 0.96 1.33
C ALA A 198 -21.17 2.33 1.02
N PHE A 199 -21.24 2.74 -0.25
CA PHE A 199 -20.72 4.01 -0.73
C PHE A 199 -21.83 4.87 -1.32
N PRO A 200 -21.69 6.22 -1.31
CA PRO A 200 -22.71 7.09 -1.86
C PRO A 200 -22.92 6.88 -3.37
N TYR A 201 -21.83 6.60 -4.10
CA TYR A 201 -21.85 6.37 -5.54
C TYR A 201 -20.87 5.28 -5.96
N ALA A 202 -21.13 4.70 -7.12
CA ALA A 202 -20.20 3.84 -7.82
C ALA A 202 -20.18 4.21 -9.30
N TYR A 203 -19.08 3.94 -10.00
CA TYR A 203 -18.98 4.16 -11.44
C TYR A 203 -18.45 2.93 -12.16
N SER A 204 -18.95 2.69 -13.36
CA SER A 204 -18.39 1.67 -14.25
C SER A 204 -18.32 2.18 -15.69
N ARG A 205 -17.42 1.60 -16.48
CA ARG A 205 -17.35 1.89 -17.92
C ARG A 205 -18.40 1.05 -18.63
N HIS A 206 -19.35 1.71 -19.30
CA HIS A 206 -20.39 1.03 -20.06
C HIS A 206 -19.75 0.28 -21.26
N PRO A 207 -20.16 -0.97 -21.53
CA PRO A 207 -19.53 -1.78 -22.56
C PRO A 207 -19.72 -1.23 -23.98
N ASP A 208 -20.85 -0.61 -24.28
CA ASP A 208 -21.19 -0.21 -25.66
C ASP A 208 -20.54 1.13 -26.08
N ASP A 209 -20.83 2.20 -25.36
CA ASP A 209 -20.35 3.56 -25.69
C ASP A 209 -19.03 3.92 -25.00
N LYS A 210 -18.50 3.01 -24.18
CA LYS A 210 -17.24 3.18 -23.46
C LYS A 210 -17.18 4.39 -22.51
N ARG A 211 -18.33 4.96 -22.15
CA ARG A 211 -18.46 6.08 -21.19
C ARG A 211 -18.55 5.55 -19.77
N PHE A 212 -18.10 6.34 -18.80
CA PHE A 212 -18.36 6.08 -17.39
C PHE A 212 -19.80 6.43 -17.05
N ARG A 213 -20.48 5.53 -16.34
CA ARG A 213 -21.80 5.76 -15.74
C ARG A 213 -21.63 5.79 -14.24
N VAL A 214 -21.98 6.91 -13.62
CA VAL A 214 -22.03 7.02 -12.16
C VAL A 214 -23.42 6.67 -11.70
N ARG A 215 -23.52 5.76 -10.75
CA ARG A 215 -24.74 5.26 -10.14
C ARG A 215 -24.76 5.64 -8.66
N ARG A 216 -25.93 5.97 -8.13
CA ARG A 216 -26.14 6.10 -6.68
C ARG A 216 -26.08 4.72 -6.04
N GLY A 217 -25.34 4.59 -4.93
CA GLY A 217 -25.20 3.31 -4.22
C GLY A 217 -26.53 2.76 -3.71
N ALA A 218 -27.39 3.64 -3.17
CA ALA A 218 -28.65 3.25 -2.52
C ALA A 218 -29.70 2.58 -3.43
N ASP A 219 -29.75 2.94 -4.71
CA ASP A 219 -30.81 2.48 -5.64
C ASP A 219 -30.29 2.11 -7.03
N GLY A 220 -28.99 2.24 -7.28
CA GLY A 220 -28.37 1.97 -8.57
C GLY A 220 -28.70 2.97 -9.68
N ALA A 221 -29.45 4.04 -9.40
CA ALA A 221 -29.88 4.99 -10.42
C ALA A 221 -28.67 5.71 -11.03
N VAL A 222 -28.59 5.76 -12.36
CA VAL A 222 -27.53 6.49 -13.08
C VAL A 222 -27.77 7.99 -12.91
N VAL A 223 -26.81 8.69 -12.32
CA VAL A 223 -26.87 10.13 -12.02
C VAL A 223 -25.91 10.97 -12.88
N GLU A 224 -24.93 10.34 -13.54
CA GLU A 224 -23.98 11.02 -14.42
C GLU A 224 -23.43 10.08 -15.50
N SER A 225 -23.03 10.65 -16.65
CA SER A 225 -22.35 10.00 -17.76
C SER A 225 -21.15 10.82 -18.25
N ALA A 226 -19.94 10.34 -18.00
CA ALA A 226 -18.69 11.02 -18.35
C ALA A 226 -17.91 10.26 -19.43
N SER A 227 -17.25 10.97 -20.35
CA SER A 227 -16.39 10.34 -21.38
C SER A 227 -15.03 9.87 -20.84
N GLY A 228 -14.66 10.25 -19.61
CA GLY A 228 -13.39 9.91 -18.99
C GLY A 228 -13.31 10.44 -17.55
N PHE A 229 -12.17 10.23 -16.89
CA PHE A 229 -11.95 10.70 -15.50
C PHE A 229 -11.96 12.21 -15.36
N ALA A 230 -11.35 12.95 -16.30
CA ALA A 230 -11.33 14.41 -16.22
C ALA A 230 -12.76 15.01 -16.27
N PRO A 231 -13.63 14.64 -17.22
CA PRO A 231 -15.04 15.05 -17.19
C PRO A 231 -15.80 14.58 -15.93
N MET A 232 -15.52 13.36 -15.44
CA MET A 232 -16.16 12.83 -14.24
C MET A 232 -15.81 13.67 -13.00
N ARG A 233 -14.52 14.02 -12.84
CA ARG A 233 -14.06 14.91 -11.77
C ARG A 233 -14.60 16.32 -11.92
N ALA A 234 -14.71 16.85 -13.14
CA ALA A 234 -15.33 18.14 -13.40
C ALA A 234 -16.82 18.19 -13.01
N ALA A 235 -17.51 17.04 -13.07
CA ALA A 235 -18.88 16.88 -12.56
C ALA A 235 -18.93 16.63 -11.03
N GLY A 236 -17.79 16.68 -10.34
CA GLY A 236 -17.66 16.46 -8.91
C GLY A 236 -17.52 15.01 -8.49
N TYR A 237 -17.48 14.04 -9.41
CA TYR A 237 -17.35 12.62 -9.04
C TYR A 237 -15.90 12.17 -9.03
N VAL A 238 -15.40 11.78 -7.85
CA VAL A 238 -14.01 11.39 -7.62
C VAL A 238 -13.96 9.94 -7.12
N PRO A 239 -13.14 9.05 -7.73
CA PRO A 239 -12.94 7.70 -7.22
C PRO A 239 -12.44 7.71 -5.77
N ILE A 240 -12.94 6.78 -4.96
CA ILE A 240 -12.41 6.56 -3.61
C ILE A 240 -11.20 5.63 -3.72
N PRO A 241 -10.01 6.02 -3.22
CA PRO A 241 -8.86 5.13 -3.17
C PRO A 241 -9.08 4.04 -2.11
N MET A 242 -8.74 2.81 -2.46
CA MET A 242 -8.67 1.69 -1.52
C MET A 242 -7.51 1.91 -0.56
N PRO A 243 -7.65 1.71 0.76
CA PRO A 243 -6.52 1.84 1.68
C PRO A 243 -5.49 0.74 1.44
N ILE A 244 -4.23 1.03 1.75
CA ILE A 244 -3.19 0.02 1.89
C ILE A 244 -3.46 -0.71 3.21
N VAL A 245 -3.93 -1.95 3.12
CA VAL A 245 -4.12 -2.85 4.25
C VAL A 245 -2.94 -3.82 4.25
N PRO A 246 -2.07 -3.80 5.28
CA PRO A 246 -0.82 -4.60 5.29
C PRO A 246 -1.07 -6.08 4.97
N GLU A 247 -2.06 -6.69 5.61
CA GLU A 247 -2.39 -8.10 5.42
C GLU A 247 -2.95 -8.45 4.03
N HIS A 248 -3.46 -7.46 3.29
CA HIS A 248 -3.92 -7.64 1.90
C HIS A 248 -2.77 -7.51 0.90
N VAL A 249 -1.74 -6.73 1.24
CA VAL A 249 -0.63 -6.42 0.35
C VAL A 249 0.56 -7.35 0.57
N LEU A 250 0.91 -7.61 1.82
CA LEU A 250 2.07 -8.42 2.21
C LEU A 250 1.69 -9.87 2.54
N GLY A 251 0.41 -10.12 2.84
CA GLY A 251 -0.11 -11.45 3.17
C GLY A 251 -0.50 -11.60 4.65
N PRO A 252 -1.13 -12.73 5.02
CA PRO A 252 -1.77 -12.91 6.33
C PRO A 252 -0.79 -12.94 7.51
N ALA A 253 0.48 -13.27 7.30
CA ALA A 253 1.53 -13.22 8.33
C ALA A 253 1.74 -11.80 8.88
N PHE A 254 1.34 -10.77 8.14
CA PHE A 254 1.42 -9.37 8.52
C PHE A 254 0.09 -8.82 9.06
N ALA A 255 -0.87 -9.68 9.35
CA ALA A 255 -2.09 -9.29 10.06
C ALA A 255 -1.79 -9.06 11.55
N PRO A 256 -2.47 -8.12 12.22
CA PRO A 256 -2.31 -7.95 13.66
C PRO A 256 -2.64 -9.25 14.39
N GLU A 257 -1.84 -9.61 15.40
CA GLU A 257 -2.14 -10.72 16.29
C GLU A 257 -3.50 -10.45 16.96
N ARG A 258 -4.56 -11.11 16.48
CA ARG A 258 -5.87 -11.02 17.12
C ARG A 258 -5.79 -11.77 18.44
N GLY A 259 -5.79 -11.04 19.55
CA GLY A 259 -5.80 -11.61 20.89
C GLY A 259 -6.90 -12.67 21.07
N GLU A 260 -6.49 -13.81 21.64
CA GLU A 260 -7.27 -14.95 22.16
C GLU A 260 -7.81 -15.93 21.10
N THR A 261 -7.19 -17.08 20.81
CA THR A 261 -6.69 -18.11 21.73
C THR A 261 -5.22 -18.44 21.51
N ALA A 262 -4.36 -18.09 22.47
CA ALA A 262 -3.10 -18.78 22.71
C ALA A 262 -3.40 -20.21 23.22
N GLY A 263 -3.90 -21.06 22.32
CA GLY A 263 -3.56 -22.47 22.38
C GLY A 263 -2.10 -22.55 22.00
N SER A 264 -1.26 -22.98 22.94
CA SER A 264 0.12 -23.44 22.73
C SER A 264 0.19 -24.33 21.49
N GLY A 265 0.36 -23.73 20.32
CA GLY A 265 0.81 -24.34 19.10
C GLY A 265 2.13 -23.67 18.80
N ASP A 266 3.19 -24.47 18.72
CA ASP A 266 4.51 -24.05 18.27
C ASP A 266 4.37 -22.92 17.25
N ALA A 267 4.97 -21.75 17.56
CA ALA A 267 5.40 -20.86 16.49
C ALA A 267 6.21 -21.76 15.56
N LEU A 268 5.64 -22.06 14.40
CA LEU A 268 6.33 -22.84 13.39
C LEU A 268 7.60 -22.04 13.10
N ASP A 269 8.76 -22.61 13.43
CA ASP A 269 10.05 -22.10 12.98
C ASP A 269 9.96 -21.86 11.47
N GLY A 270 9.78 -20.60 11.03
CA GLY A 270 9.74 -20.24 9.62
C GLY A 270 8.66 -19.26 9.13
N GLU A 271 7.82 -18.64 9.98
CA GLU A 271 7.07 -17.45 9.50
C GLU A 271 8.06 -16.30 9.29
N PRO A 272 8.09 -15.67 8.09
CA PRO A 272 9.04 -14.61 7.80
C PRO A 272 8.74 -13.38 8.67
N ASP A 273 9.67 -13.05 9.57
CA ASP A 273 9.67 -11.78 10.27
C ASP A 273 9.82 -10.66 9.22
N LEU A 274 9.07 -9.57 9.38
CA LEU A 274 9.21 -8.41 8.51
C LEU A 274 10.65 -7.89 8.54
N ASP A 275 11.31 -7.92 9.71
CA ASP A 275 12.69 -7.47 9.84
C ASP A 275 13.66 -8.31 8.98
N ASP A 276 13.31 -9.56 8.69
CA ASP A 276 14.02 -10.42 7.76
C ASP A 276 13.55 -10.24 6.30
N ALA A 277 12.43 -9.59 6.03
CA ALA A 277 11.88 -9.43 4.69
C ALA A 277 12.54 -8.30 3.87
N TRP A 278 13.26 -7.38 4.52
CA TRP A 278 13.88 -6.26 3.84
C TRP A 278 15.21 -5.80 4.46
N ASP A 279 15.99 -5.09 3.67
CA ASP A 279 17.22 -4.38 4.08
C ASP A 279 17.19 -2.95 3.52
N LEU A 280 18.04 -2.08 4.06
CA LEU A 280 18.24 -0.73 3.51
C LEU A 280 19.72 -0.39 3.38
N ILE A 281 20.12 -0.04 2.16
CA ILE A 281 21.45 0.46 1.83
C ILE A 281 21.35 1.95 1.53
N ARG A 282 22.08 2.75 2.29
CA ARG A 282 22.37 4.13 1.91
C ARG A 282 23.64 4.16 1.08
N VAL A 283 23.56 4.73 -0.12
CA VAL A 283 24.72 5.00 -0.98
C VAL A 283 25.07 6.46 -0.81
N ASP A 284 26.23 6.74 -0.22
CA ASP A 284 26.72 8.11 -0.14
C ASP A 284 26.91 8.66 -1.56
N ASP A 285 26.31 9.82 -1.80
CA ASP A 285 26.68 10.65 -2.94
C ASP A 285 28.16 11.01 -2.74
N GLY A 286 29.04 10.36 -3.50
CA GLY A 286 30.47 10.61 -3.44
C GLY A 286 30.74 12.10 -3.68
N GLY A 287 30.84 12.87 -2.60
CA GLY A 287 31.45 14.17 -2.61
C GLY A 287 32.89 13.97 -3.06
N GLU A 288 33.28 14.67 -4.12
CA GLU A 288 34.67 14.80 -4.53
C GLU A 288 35.56 14.91 -3.30
N THR A 289 36.56 14.04 -3.22
CA THR A 289 37.66 14.21 -2.29
C THR A 289 38.22 15.61 -2.54
N PRO A 290 38.19 16.56 -1.59
CA PRO A 290 38.87 17.81 -1.81
C PRO A 290 40.36 17.46 -1.85
N GLY A 291 40.95 17.61 -3.04
CA GLY A 291 42.38 17.52 -3.24
C GLY A 291 43.09 18.48 -2.28
N GLY A 292 43.63 17.92 -1.19
CA GLY A 292 44.42 18.63 -0.20
C GLY A 292 45.90 18.37 -0.43
N VAL A 293 46.48 19.18 -1.31
CA VAL A 293 47.85 19.71 -1.33
C VAL A 293 48.92 18.94 -0.53
N ASP A 294 49.85 18.32 -1.24
CA ASP A 294 51.15 17.90 -0.71
C ASP A 294 52.04 19.15 -0.49
N PRO A 295 52.63 19.36 0.71
CA PRO A 295 53.64 20.39 0.91
C PRO A 295 55.04 19.80 0.65
N ALA A 296 55.72 20.33 -0.37
CA ALA A 296 57.18 20.32 -0.48
C ALA A 296 57.67 21.62 -1.14
#